data_AF-A0A0A9GDB9-F1
#
_entry.id   AF-A0A0A9GDB9-F1
#
_cell.length_a   1.000
_cell.length_b   1.000
_cell.length_c   1.000
_cell.angle_alpha   90.00
_cell.angle_beta   90.00
_cell.angle_gamma   90.00
#
_symmetry.space_group_name_H-M   'P 1'
#
loop_
_entity.id
_entity.type
_entity.pdbx_description
1 polymer ?
#
loop_
_entity_poly.entity_id
_entity_poly.type
_entity_poly.pdbx_seq_one_letter_code
_entity_poly.pdbx_strand_id
1 'polypeptide(L)'
;MELLHNAIEGVKNARYDFRHALKLASGYANMEDSMLERMIHSGIPLEEPYLLSRLNFMAKQEMKGFKEGKLPIDECYYLMGTADPTGTLKPNEVCVILDSGQYSGEVLVFKPPGLHFGDIHVLTARQISSLEENFVGY
;
A
#
# COMPACT_ATOMS: atom_id res chain seq x y z
N MET A 1 7.13 -1.81 16.99
CA MET A 1 8.54 -2.16 16.67
C MET A 1 8.64 -3.37 15.75
N GLU A 2 7.77 -4.36 15.90
CA GLU A 2 7.72 -5.55 15.03
C GLU A 2 7.53 -5.21 13.54
N LEU A 3 6.62 -4.30 13.21
CA LEU A 3 6.37 -3.88 11.82
C LEU A 3 7.61 -3.31 11.12
N LEU A 4 8.35 -2.41 11.78
CA LEU A 4 9.62 -1.87 11.26
C LEU A 4 10.68 -2.97 11.13
N HIS A 5 10.75 -3.87 12.11
CA HIS A 5 11.72 -4.97 12.10
C HIS A 5 11.49 -5.90 10.91
N ASN A 6 10.24 -6.33 10.71
CA ASN A 6 9.83 -7.19 9.61
C ASN A 6 10.08 -6.52 8.25
N ALA A 7 9.82 -5.21 8.13
CA ALA A 7 10.10 -4.46 6.91
C ALA A 7 11.62 -4.40 6.61
N ILE A 8 12.45 -4.12 7.61
CA ILE A 8 13.92 -4.11 7.47
C ILE A 8 14.45 -5.48 7.08
N GLU A 9 13.97 -6.54 7.72
CA GLU A 9 14.38 -7.91 7.44
C GLU A 9 14.00 -8.30 6.01
N GLY A 10 12.79 -7.97 5.59
CA GLY A 10 12.33 -8.26 4.23
C GLY A 10 13.20 -7.61 3.16
N VAL A 11 13.56 -6.33 3.34
CA VAL A 11 14.45 -5.62 2.41
C VAL A 11 15.86 -6.23 2.40
N LYS A 12 16.40 -6.66 3.56
CA LYS A 12 17.72 -7.32 3.63
C LYS A 12 17.74 -8.68 2.93
N ASN A 13 16.63 -9.41 2.99
CA ASN A 13 16.50 -10.74 2.42
C ASN A 13 16.15 -10.73 0.91
N ALA A 14 15.79 -9.57 0.34
CA ALA A 14 15.44 -9.42 -1.08
C ALA A 14 16.54 -9.86 -2.07
N ARG A 15 17.80 -9.97 -1.63
CA ARG A 15 18.91 -10.47 -2.47
C ARG A 15 19.11 -11.99 -2.42
N TYR A 16 18.40 -12.68 -1.53
CA TYR A 16 18.57 -14.11 -1.26
C TYR A 16 17.28 -14.91 -1.44
N ASP A 17 16.14 -14.25 -1.33
CA ASP A 17 14.84 -14.89 -1.35
C ASP A 17 13.94 -14.26 -2.40
N PHE A 18 13.41 -15.10 -3.30
CA PHE A 18 12.58 -14.68 -4.42
C PHE A 18 11.31 -13.96 -3.98
N ARG A 19 10.70 -14.35 -2.86
CA ARG A 19 9.47 -13.71 -2.36
C ARG A 19 9.76 -12.29 -1.89
N HIS A 20 10.86 -12.09 -1.18
CA HIS A 20 11.30 -10.76 -0.75
C HIS A 20 11.78 -9.90 -1.93
N ALA A 21 12.49 -10.49 -2.89
CA ALA A 21 12.90 -9.83 -4.12
C ALA A 21 11.69 -9.32 -4.90
N LEU A 22 10.67 -10.18 -5.05
CA LEU A 22 9.43 -9.85 -5.75
C LEU A 22 8.68 -8.73 -5.03
N LYS A 23 8.49 -8.83 -3.71
CA LYS A 23 7.81 -7.77 -2.92
C LYS A 23 8.49 -6.41 -3.09
N LEU A 24 9.83 -6.39 -3.07
CA LEU A 24 10.61 -5.17 -3.29
C LEU A 24 10.45 -4.65 -4.73
N ALA A 25 10.49 -5.54 -5.73
CA ALA A 25 10.34 -5.19 -7.13
C ALA A 25 8.95 -4.61 -7.45
N SER A 26 7.87 -5.27 -6.99
CA SER A 26 6.49 -4.84 -7.24
C SER A 26 6.19 -3.47 -6.62
N GLY A 27 6.80 -3.12 -5.48
CA GLY A 27 6.65 -1.80 -4.86
C GLY A 27 7.15 -0.63 -5.72
N TYR A 28 8.07 -0.91 -6.65
CA TYR A 28 8.65 0.06 -7.58
C TYR A 28 8.19 -0.14 -9.02
N ALA A 29 7.36 -1.15 -9.31
CA ALA A 29 6.87 -1.43 -10.67
C ALA A 29 6.02 -0.28 -11.25
N ASN A 30 5.49 0.60 -10.40
CA ASN A 30 4.81 1.83 -10.84
C ASN A 30 5.79 2.98 -11.13
N MET A 31 7.03 2.92 -10.63
CA MET A 31 8.08 3.93 -10.83
C MET A 31 9.04 3.56 -11.97
N GLU A 32 9.24 2.26 -12.22
CA GLU A 32 10.12 1.70 -13.25
C GLU A 32 9.40 0.60 -14.01
N ASP A 33 9.78 0.36 -15.28
CA ASP A 33 9.24 -0.75 -16.06
C ASP A 33 9.28 -2.05 -15.25
N SER A 34 8.17 -2.80 -15.26
CA SER A 34 7.94 -4.11 -14.64
C SER A 34 8.96 -5.21 -15.00
N MET A 35 10.07 -4.86 -15.65
CA MET A 35 11.14 -5.75 -16.08
C MET A 35 11.73 -6.56 -14.92
N LEU A 36 12.02 -5.96 -13.77
CA LEU A 36 12.61 -6.70 -12.64
C LEU A 36 11.66 -7.77 -12.11
N GLU A 37 10.39 -7.43 -11.97
CA GLU A 37 9.34 -8.36 -11.61
C GLU A 37 9.23 -9.49 -12.64
N ARG A 38 9.27 -9.18 -13.95
CA ARG A 38 9.30 -10.20 -15.02
C ARG A 38 10.54 -11.10 -14.96
N MET A 39 11.72 -10.55 -14.67
CA MET A 39 12.95 -11.31 -14.53
C MET A 39 12.84 -12.33 -13.38
N ILE A 40 12.36 -11.86 -12.22
CA ILE A 40 12.13 -12.69 -11.03
C ILE A 40 11.08 -13.78 -11.32
N HIS A 41 9.95 -13.42 -11.95
CA HIS A 41 8.92 -14.38 -12.35
C HIS A 41 9.39 -15.40 -13.39
N SER A 42 10.33 -15.03 -14.25
CA SER A 42 10.93 -15.94 -15.25
C SER A 42 11.96 -16.88 -14.64
N GLY A 43 12.19 -16.81 -13.32
CA GLY A 43 13.15 -17.66 -12.61
C GLY A 43 14.60 -17.28 -12.87
N ILE A 44 14.88 -16.05 -13.28
CA ILE A 44 16.26 -15.56 -13.40
C ILE A 44 16.90 -15.56 -12.01
N PRO A 45 18.11 -16.11 -11.84
CA PRO A 45 18.82 -16.12 -10.56
C PRO A 45 18.99 -14.71 -9.99
N LEU A 46 18.80 -14.55 -8.68
CA LEU A 46 18.95 -13.24 -8.01
C LEU A 46 20.39 -12.72 -8.05
N GLU A 47 21.36 -13.61 -8.30
CA GLU A 47 22.78 -13.30 -8.50
C GLU A 47 23.09 -12.76 -9.89
N GLU A 48 22.13 -12.77 -10.82
CA GLU A 48 22.31 -12.16 -12.14
C GLU A 48 22.74 -10.69 -11.95
N PRO A 49 23.88 -10.26 -12.52
CA PRO A 49 24.50 -8.98 -12.18
C PRO A 49 23.59 -7.76 -12.33
N TYR A 50 22.77 -7.72 -13.39
CA TYR A 50 21.85 -6.62 -13.60
C TYR A 50 20.74 -6.62 -12.53
N LEU A 51 20.05 -7.76 -12.35
CA LEU A 51 18.99 -7.93 -11.34
C LEU A 51 19.49 -7.60 -9.93
N LEU A 52 20.65 -8.15 -9.54
CA LEU A 52 21.26 -7.92 -8.23
C LEU A 52 21.59 -6.44 -7.99
N SER A 53 22.15 -5.77 -9.01
CA SER A 53 22.49 -4.34 -8.94
C SER A 53 21.23 -3.49 -8.71
N ARG A 54 20.15 -3.81 -9.43
CA ARG A 54 18.86 -3.11 -9.32
C ARG A 54 18.19 -3.35 -7.96
N LEU A 55 18.13 -4.60 -7.49
CA LEU A 55 17.61 -4.93 -6.17
C LEU A 55 18.37 -4.21 -5.05
N ASN A 56 19.70 -4.14 -5.14
CA ASN A 56 20.52 -3.40 -4.16
C ASN A 56 20.24 -1.89 -4.18
N PHE A 57 20.00 -1.31 -5.36
CA PHE A 57 19.62 0.09 -5.48
C PHE A 57 18.28 0.35 -4.79
N MET A 58 17.25 -0.47 -5.08
CA MET A 58 15.92 -0.33 -4.49
C MET A 58 15.94 -0.54 -2.98
N ALA A 59 16.67 -1.55 -2.50
CA ALA A 59 16.83 -1.81 -1.07
C ALA A 59 17.45 -0.61 -0.32
N LYS A 60 18.37 0.11 -0.96
CA LYS A 60 18.94 1.35 -0.39
C LYS A 60 17.90 2.48 -0.34
N GLN A 61 17.04 2.61 -1.35
CA GLN A 61 15.98 3.62 -1.36
C GLN A 61 14.94 3.33 -0.27
N GLU A 62 14.49 2.09 -0.14
CA GLU A 62 13.58 1.67 0.94
C GLU A 62 14.18 1.95 2.33
N MET A 63 15.45 1.57 2.54
CA MET A 63 16.13 1.82 3.81
C MET A 63 16.24 3.31 4.13
N LYS A 64 16.35 4.18 3.12
CA LYS A 64 16.29 5.63 3.30
C LYS A 64 14.88 6.06 3.71
N GLY A 65 13.84 5.53 3.07
CA GLY A 65 12.44 5.77 3.46
C GLY A 65 12.16 5.39 4.91
N PHE A 66 12.67 4.26 5.38
CA PHE A 66 12.51 3.83 6.77
C PHE A 66 13.15 4.81 7.76
N LYS A 67 14.30 5.39 7.42
CA LYS A 67 14.94 6.46 8.23
C LYS A 67 14.11 7.74 8.29
N GLU A 68 13.31 8.00 7.25
CA GLU A 68 12.36 9.12 7.17
C GLU A 68 11.01 8.80 7.85
N GLY A 69 10.84 7.59 8.41
CA GLY A 69 9.60 7.16 9.06
C GLY A 69 8.52 6.65 8.10
N LYS A 70 8.83 6.42 6.82
CA LYS A 70 7.91 5.83 5.85
C LYS A 70 7.81 4.33 6.08
N LEU A 71 6.84 3.91 6.89
CA LEU A 71 6.60 2.51 7.19
C LEU A 71 5.54 1.92 6.26
N PRO A 72 5.78 0.75 5.66
CA PRO A 72 4.75 0.04 4.93
C PRO A 72 3.74 -0.53 5.92
N ILE A 73 2.50 -0.05 5.86
CA ILE A 73 1.39 -0.55 6.65
C ILE A 73 0.42 -1.20 5.67
N ASP A 74 0.18 -2.50 5.85
CA ASP A 74 -0.81 -3.22 5.06
C ASP A 74 -2.22 -2.68 5.39
N GLU A 75 -3.16 -2.78 4.44
CA GLU A 75 -4.54 -2.30 4.58
C GLU A 75 -4.67 -0.78 4.84
N CYS A 76 -3.66 0.01 4.42
CA CYS A 76 -3.68 1.47 4.48
C CYS A 76 -3.63 2.07 3.07
N TYR A 77 -4.60 2.94 2.76
CA TYR A 77 -4.81 3.44 1.40
C TYR A 77 -4.96 4.96 1.37
N TYR A 78 -4.48 5.57 0.27
CA TYR A 78 -4.81 6.95 -0.07
C TYR A 78 -6.01 6.96 -1.01
N LEU A 79 -7.16 7.37 -0.50
CA LEU A 79 -8.42 7.38 -1.25
C LEU A 79 -8.92 8.81 -1.45
N MET A 80 -9.62 9.03 -2.57
CA MET A 80 -10.36 10.26 -2.80
C MET A 80 -11.62 10.26 -1.93
N GLY A 81 -11.74 11.23 -1.02
CA GLY A 81 -12.95 11.41 -0.22
C GLY A 81 -13.99 12.24 -0.95
N THR A 82 -15.24 11.79 -0.94
CA THR A 82 -16.43 12.54 -1.40
C THR A 82 -17.51 12.50 -0.33
N ALA A 83 -18.44 13.46 -0.37
CA ALA A 83 -19.64 13.42 0.46
C ALA A 83 -20.57 12.30 -0.02
N ASP A 84 -21.39 11.76 0.89
CA ASP A 84 -22.37 10.71 0.58
C ASP A 84 -23.44 11.24 -0.41
N PRO A 85 -23.48 10.76 -1.66
CA PRO A 85 -24.50 11.17 -2.62
C PRO A 85 -25.86 10.53 -2.34
N THR A 86 -25.92 9.45 -1.55
CA THR A 86 -27.15 8.71 -1.25
C THR A 86 -27.89 9.24 -0.03
N GLY A 87 -27.19 9.92 0.87
CA GLY A 87 -27.72 10.37 2.15
C GLY A 87 -28.13 9.23 3.08
N THR A 88 -27.57 8.03 2.91
CA THR A 88 -27.92 6.84 3.70
C THR A 88 -26.93 6.55 4.82
N LEU A 89 -25.73 7.13 4.77
CA LEU A 89 -24.72 6.99 5.83
C LEU A 89 -25.13 7.79 7.06
N LYS A 90 -25.02 7.16 8.24
CA LYS A 90 -25.22 7.84 9.53
C LYS A 90 -23.99 8.66 9.91
N PRO A 91 -24.10 9.55 10.91
CA PRO A 91 -22.93 10.15 11.53
C PRO A 91 -21.92 9.07 11.94
N ASN A 92 -20.64 9.30 11.62
CA ASN A 92 -19.51 8.39 11.83
C ASN A 92 -19.48 7.11 10.96
N GLU A 93 -20.34 7.01 9.95
CA GLU A 93 -20.27 5.93 8.95
C GLU A 93 -19.63 6.43 7.65
N VAL A 94 -18.89 5.54 6.98
CA VAL A 94 -18.30 5.78 5.66
C VAL A 94 -18.52 4.56 4.76
N CYS A 95 -18.47 4.78 3.45
CA CYS A 95 -18.36 3.71 2.45
C CYS A 95 -16.95 3.76 1.86
N VAL A 96 -16.22 2.66 1.93
CA VAL A 96 -14.85 2.55 1.39
C VAL A 96 -14.88 1.60 0.22
N ILE A 97 -14.59 2.12 -0.97
CA ILE A 97 -14.57 1.36 -2.22
C ILE A 97 -13.11 1.23 -2.65
N LEU A 98 -12.65 -0.02 -2.76
CA LEU A 98 -11.34 -0.38 -3.28
C LEU A 98 -11.51 -1.13 -4.60
N ASP A 99 -10.44 -1.29 -5.38
CA ASP A 99 -10.47 -2.12 -6.58
C ASP A 99 -10.83 -3.59 -6.28
N SER A 100 -10.55 -4.04 -5.06
CA SER A 100 -10.95 -5.38 -4.56
C SER A 100 -12.38 -5.44 -4.04
N GLY A 101 -13.15 -4.34 -4.12
CA GLY A 101 -14.53 -4.21 -3.64
C GLY A 101 -14.68 -3.37 -2.38
N GLN A 102 -15.90 -3.35 -1.83
CA GLN A 102 -16.22 -2.55 -0.65
C GLN A 102 -15.71 -3.16 0.66
N TYR A 103 -15.04 -2.33 1.45
CA TYR A 103 -14.57 -2.70 2.78
C TYR A 103 -15.67 -2.53 3.85
N SER A 104 -15.64 -3.36 4.89
CA SER A 104 -16.49 -3.21 6.07
C SER A 104 -15.73 -3.49 7.35
N GLY A 105 -15.96 -2.67 8.38
CA GLY A 105 -15.27 -2.76 9.66
C GLY A 105 -14.94 -1.38 10.25
N GLU A 106 -14.19 -1.36 11.34
CA GLU A 106 -13.66 -0.11 11.91
C GLU A 106 -12.47 0.37 11.06
N VAL A 107 -12.47 1.65 10.71
CA VAL A 107 -11.42 2.28 9.90
C VAL A 107 -10.91 3.55 10.56
N LEU A 108 -9.59 3.79 10.42
CA LEU A 108 -8.95 5.03 10.82
C LEU A 108 -8.86 5.96 9.60
N VAL A 109 -9.47 7.14 9.68
CA VAL A 109 -9.49 8.11 8.58
C VAL A 109 -8.87 9.42 9.03
N PHE A 110 -7.93 9.93 8.23
CA PHE A 110 -7.30 11.22 8.44
C PHE A 110 -6.79 11.79 7.12
N LYS A 111 -6.54 13.11 7.09
CA LYS A 111 -5.90 13.79 5.96
C LYS A 111 -4.52 14.28 6.40
N PRO A 112 -3.44 13.97 5.66
CA PRO A 112 -2.13 14.55 5.96
C PRO A 112 -2.09 16.07 5.66
N PRO A 113 -1.43 16.87 6.51
CA PRO A 113 -0.88 16.51 7.83
C PRO A 113 -1.98 16.49 8.91
N GLY A 114 -2.05 15.42 9.71
CA GLY A 114 -2.92 15.35 10.90
C GLY A 114 -2.21 15.94 12.10
N LEU A 115 -2.38 17.24 12.35
CA LEU A 115 -1.65 17.98 13.39
C LEU A 115 -2.43 18.06 14.71
N HIS A 116 -3.75 18.01 14.63
CA HIS A 116 -4.65 18.07 15.77
C HIS A 116 -5.24 16.68 16.06
N PHE A 117 -5.52 16.38 17.33
CA PHE A 117 -6.14 15.10 17.71
C PHE A 117 -7.51 14.89 17.05
N GLY A 118 -8.21 15.99 16.75
CA GLY A 118 -9.47 15.96 16.01
C GLY A 118 -9.34 15.75 14.50
N ASP A 119 -8.14 15.65 13.92
CA ASP A 119 -7.95 15.39 12.48
C ASP A 119 -8.00 13.88 12.16
N ILE A 120 -7.92 13.04 13.18
CA ILE A 120 -7.89 11.58 13.07
C ILE A 120 -9.19 11.03 13.67
N HIS A 121 -9.93 10.28 12.86
CA HIS A 121 -11.22 9.74 13.26
C HIS A 121 -11.25 8.23 13.11
N VAL A 122 -11.87 7.56 14.09
CA VAL A 122 -12.28 6.17 13.96
C VAL A 122 -13.74 6.18 13.47
N LEU A 123 -13.98 5.57 12.32
CA LEU A 123 -15.27 5.53 11.63
C LEU A 123 -15.67 4.08 11.36
N THR A 124 -16.95 3.83 11.10
CA THR A 124 -17.44 2.50 10.70
C THR A 124 -17.63 2.45 9.18
N ALA A 125 -16.85 1.61 8.50
CA ALA A 125 -17.04 1.30 7.09
C ALA A 125 -18.18 0.31 6.89
N ARG A 126 -19.15 0.67 6.04
CA ARG A 126 -20.31 -0.14 5.69
C ARG A 126 -20.47 -0.23 4.17
N GLN A 127 -20.91 -1.39 3.71
CA GLN A 127 -21.23 -1.60 2.30
C GLN A 127 -22.57 -0.97 1.90
N ILE A 128 -22.62 -0.39 0.71
CA ILE A 128 -23.80 0.19 0.08
C ILE A 128 -23.90 -0.36 -1.35
N SER A 129 -24.87 -1.25 -1.58
CA SER A 129 -25.01 -2.01 -2.82
C SER A 129 -25.15 -1.14 -4.07
N SER A 130 -25.76 0.04 -3.95
CA SER A 130 -26.06 0.92 -5.08
C SER A 130 -24.94 1.91 -5.45
N LEU A 131 -23.85 1.98 -4.67
CA LEU A 131 -22.87 3.07 -4.85
C LEU A 131 -21.92 2.82 -6.03
N GLU A 132 -21.41 1.59 -6.15
CA GLU A 132 -20.42 1.22 -7.18
C GLU A 132 -21.00 1.37 -8.58
N GLU A 133 -22.24 0.92 -8.80
CA GLU A 133 -22.88 0.94 -10.11
C GLU A 133 -23.25 2.36 -10.59
N ASN A 134 -23.59 3.25 -9.66
CA ASN A 134 -24.22 4.54 -10.00
C ASN A 134 -23.29 5.74 -9.86
N PHE A 135 -22.20 5.64 -9.10
CA PHE A 135 -21.39 6.81 -8.71
C PHE A 135 -19.88 6.63 -8.85
N VAL A 136 -19.37 5.44 -9.14
CA VAL A 136 -17.95 5.21 -9.41
C VAL A 136 -17.74 5.21 -10.92
N GLY A 137 -16.96 6.17 -11.42
CA GLY A 137 -16.60 6.25 -12.84
C GLY A 137 -15.53 5.21 -13.20
N TYR A 138 -15.68 4.57 -14.36
CA TYR A 138 -14.65 3.73 -15.00
C TYR A 138 -13.73 4.55 -15.90
#